data_AF-A0A944IHS8-F1
#
_entry.id   AF-A0A944IHS8-F1
#
_cell.length_a   1.000
_cell.length_b   1.000
_cell.length_c   1.000
_cell.angle_alpha   90.00
_cell.angle_beta   90.00
_cell.angle_gamma   90.00
#
_symmetry.space_group_name_H-M   'P 1'
#
loop_
_entity.id
_entity.type
_entity.pdbx_description
1 polymer ?
#
loop_
_entity_poly.entity_id
_entity_poly.type
_entity_poly.pdbx_seq_one_letter_code
_entity_poly.pdbx_strand_id
1 'polypeptide(L)'
;MRDRFTVVGRATGCHLFEGDGTRPIDEENVHVKYTPKRVQFPEEIAAWRRSIEAEEERKEAGGLPHRWNNARFAVERVVITRTHLAEVPVVSLAVRDADYFDFLTTSLNLDRRQKNGLTLRQQYLEGNDPADAPSWMNCSFGINVALETGKDGKMLFSRRSAQVAGPNSARWNSSANEGLAQQHDLPRDGSPVSLHAVARRALFEELAVHDGDRTRVELLGFGLDLVNHQWAAFFRAVVPELDEPALRLRWTRGVTDKWEHDRFEFVDADPESVFGFIADEPEERWTPCAPALFYLALVRGAVERAGGDPAGRFAVEQAERKVMSDRGL
;
A
#
# COMPACT_ATOMS: atom_id res chain seq x y z
N MET A 1 18.97 7.35 -8.89
CA MET A 1 17.85 6.38 -8.87
C MET A 1 17.80 5.79 -7.48
N ARG A 2 16.62 5.76 -6.84
CA ARG A 2 16.47 5.13 -5.52
C ARG A 2 16.67 3.62 -5.61
N ASP A 3 17.18 3.04 -4.53
CA ASP A 3 17.36 1.60 -4.39
C ASP A 3 16.02 0.87 -4.33
N ARG A 4 16.04 -0.38 -4.79
CA ARG A 4 14.88 -1.28 -4.82
C ARG A 4 14.98 -2.25 -3.65
N PHE A 5 13.88 -2.42 -2.92
CA PHE A 5 13.79 -3.42 -1.87
C PHE A 5 13.96 -4.80 -2.49
N THR A 6 14.81 -5.63 -1.90
CA THR A 6 15.10 -6.98 -2.38
C THR A 6 14.58 -7.99 -1.37
N VAL A 7 13.91 -9.03 -1.85
CA VAL A 7 13.47 -10.17 -1.04
C VAL A 7 13.52 -11.44 -1.87
N VAL A 8 13.90 -12.56 -1.25
CA VAL A 8 14.08 -13.88 -1.90
C VAL A 8 14.91 -13.83 -3.18
N GLY A 9 15.98 -13.02 -3.17
CA GLY A 9 16.90 -12.85 -4.30
C GLY A 9 16.37 -11.99 -5.45
N ARG A 10 15.20 -11.34 -5.30
CA ARG A 10 14.57 -10.55 -6.37
C ARG A 10 14.39 -9.10 -5.96
N ALA A 11 14.74 -8.18 -6.86
CA ALA A 11 14.49 -6.75 -6.68
C ALA A 11 13.02 -6.43 -6.98
N THR A 12 12.32 -5.86 -6.02
CA THR A 12 10.92 -5.45 -6.17
C THR A 12 10.81 -4.09 -6.86
N GLY A 13 9.58 -3.71 -7.25
CA GLY A 13 9.28 -2.36 -7.70
C GLY A 13 9.13 -1.33 -6.58
N CYS A 14 9.39 -1.70 -5.33
CA CYS A 14 9.25 -0.82 -4.17
C CYS A 14 10.60 -0.24 -3.74
N HIS A 15 10.61 1.05 -3.42
CA HIS A 15 11.64 1.65 -2.58
C HIS A 15 11.11 1.80 -1.16
N LEU A 16 11.82 1.24 -0.18
CA LEU A 16 11.46 1.41 1.24
C LEU A 16 12.01 2.75 1.73
N PHE A 17 11.11 3.70 1.98
CA PHE A 17 11.45 5.08 2.32
C PHE A 17 11.73 5.25 3.83
N GLU A 18 11.02 4.51 4.68
CA GLU A 18 11.27 4.40 6.12
C GLU A 18 10.69 3.10 6.68
N GLY A 19 11.30 2.63 7.76
CA GLY A 19 10.90 1.43 8.47
C GLY A 19 11.80 0.26 8.14
N ASP A 20 11.93 -0.64 9.10
CA ASP A 20 12.69 -1.89 8.97
C ASP A 20 11.98 -3.07 9.63
N GLY A 21 10.75 -2.85 10.10
CA GLY A 21 9.90 -3.83 10.79
C GLY A 21 10.28 -4.06 12.25
N THR A 22 11.40 -3.54 12.74
CA THR A 22 11.85 -3.84 14.11
C THR A 22 11.00 -3.11 15.16
N ARG A 23 10.59 -1.88 14.85
CA ARG A 23 9.73 -1.04 15.69
C ARG A 23 8.61 -0.41 14.87
N PRO A 24 7.40 -0.28 15.44
CA PRO A 24 6.34 0.48 14.81
C PRO A 24 6.63 1.98 14.89
N ILE A 25 5.97 2.74 14.01
CA ILE A 25 5.87 4.20 14.08
C ILE A 25 4.57 4.51 14.82
N ASP A 26 4.67 5.11 16.00
CA ASP A 26 3.48 5.41 16.81
C ASP A 26 2.54 6.39 16.11
N GLU A 27 1.23 6.21 16.30
CA GLU A 27 0.21 7.06 15.67
C GLU A 27 0.40 8.55 16.01
N GLU A 28 0.78 8.85 17.25
CA GLU A 28 1.07 10.21 17.71
C GLU A 28 2.25 10.87 17.00
N ASN A 29 3.16 10.08 16.43
CA ASN A 29 4.32 10.55 15.67
C ASN A 29 4.03 10.71 14.17
N VAL A 30 2.78 10.53 13.75
CA VAL A 30 2.33 10.75 12.37
C VAL A 30 1.49 12.02 12.31
N HIS A 31 1.99 13.02 11.57
CA HIS A 31 1.33 14.31 11.41
C HIS A 31 0.89 14.50 9.96
N VAL A 32 -0.42 14.41 9.72
CA VAL A 32 -0.99 14.67 8.40
C VAL A 32 -1.47 16.12 8.32
N LYS A 33 -0.84 16.92 7.44
CA LYS A 33 -1.24 18.29 7.14
C LYS A 33 -2.03 18.32 5.84
N TYR A 34 -3.31 18.62 5.94
CA TYR A 34 -4.18 18.81 4.79
C TYR A 34 -4.26 20.29 4.37
N THR A 35 -4.10 20.55 3.07
CA THR A 35 -4.36 21.87 2.46
C THR A 35 -5.46 21.72 1.40
N PRO A 36 -6.63 22.37 1.56
CA PRO A 36 -7.77 22.30 0.64
C PRO A 36 -7.52 23.11 -0.63
N LYS A 37 -6.47 22.75 -1.36
CA LYS A 37 -6.08 23.37 -2.62
C LYS A 37 -5.69 22.29 -3.62
N ARG A 38 -6.56 22.11 -4.62
CA ARG A 38 -6.35 21.16 -5.70
C ARG A 38 -5.02 21.31 -6.41
N VAL A 39 -4.41 20.17 -6.73
CA VAL A 39 -3.25 20.11 -7.60
C VAL A 39 -3.56 20.71 -8.98
N GLN A 40 -2.54 21.27 -9.63
CA GLN A 40 -2.68 21.91 -10.94
C GLN A 40 -1.79 21.18 -11.93
N PHE A 41 -2.40 20.69 -13.01
CA PHE A 41 -1.68 20.03 -14.08
C PHE A 41 -1.09 21.05 -15.07
N PRO A 42 0.08 20.73 -15.67
CA PRO A 42 0.49 21.38 -16.92
C PRO A 42 -0.60 21.27 -17.99
N GLU A 43 -0.67 22.24 -18.92
CA GLU A 43 -1.78 22.37 -19.88
C GLU A 43 -2.07 21.08 -20.67
N GLU A 44 -1.03 20.40 -21.17
CA GLU A 44 -1.16 19.14 -21.90
C GLU A 44 -1.77 18.03 -21.04
N ILE A 45 -1.31 17.90 -19.79
CA ILE A 45 -1.77 16.87 -18.86
C ILE A 45 -3.20 17.19 -18.38
N ALA A 46 -3.53 18.47 -18.20
CA ALA A 46 -4.89 18.91 -17.94
C ALA A 46 -5.84 18.55 -19.09
N ALA A 47 -5.37 18.59 -20.35
CA ALA A 47 -6.14 18.14 -21.50
C ALA A 47 -6.37 16.62 -21.48
N TRP A 48 -5.39 15.83 -21.02
CA TRP A 48 -5.59 14.39 -20.82
C TRP A 48 -6.67 14.11 -19.77
N ARG A 49 -6.64 14.82 -18.64
CA ARG A 49 -7.67 14.71 -17.59
C ARG A 49 -9.08 14.97 -18.15
N ARG A 50 -9.27 16.08 -18.87
CA ARG A 50 -10.57 16.41 -19.49
C ARG A 50 -11.03 15.34 -20.48
N SER A 51 -10.10 14.73 -21.22
CA SER A 51 -10.43 13.62 -22.13
C SER A 51 -10.88 12.37 -21.38
N ILE A 52 -10.27 12.06 -20.22
CA ILE A 52 -10.66 10.94 -19.38
C ILE A 52 -12.06 11.17 -18.81
N GLU A 53 -12.31 12.37 -18.26
CA GLU A 53 -13.62 12.76 -17.72
C GLU A 53 -14.72 12.64 -18.78
N ALA A 54 -14.50 13.22 -19.97
CA ALA A 54 -15.46 13.11 -21.08
C ALA A 54 -15.61 11.68 -21.64
N GLU A 55 -14.63 10.80 -21.44
CA GLU A 55 -14.75 9.38 -21.80
C GLU A 55 -15.62 8.64 -20.79
N GLU A 56 -15.41 8.85 -19.50
CA GLU A 56 -16.18 8.20 -18.44
C GLU A 56 -17.64 8.69 -18.42
N GLU A 57 -17.90 9.99 -18.65
CA GLU A 57 -19.26 10.54 -18.83
C GLU A 57 -19.97 9.91 -20.04
N ARG A 58 -19.26 9.70 -21.16
CA ARG A 58 -19.85 9.01 -22.34
C ARG A 58 -20.17 7.56 -22.05
N LYS A 59 -19.32 6.86 -21.30
CA LYS A 59 -19.58 5.47 -20.88
C LYS A 59 -20.81 5.42 -19.98
N GLU A 60 -20.91 6.32 -18.99
CA GLU A 60 -22.08 6.44 -18.12
C GLU A 60 -23.37 6.69 -18.91
N ALA A 61 -23.38 7.70 -19.79
CA ALA A 61 -24.53 8.01 -20.63
C ALA A 61 -24.93 6.85 -21.57
N GLY A 62 -23.95 6.02 -21.97
CA GLY A 62 -24.16 4.83 -22.78
C GLY A 62 -24.54 3.56 -21.99
N GLY A 63 -24.65 3.63 -20.66
CA GLY A 63 -24.89 2.45 -19.80
C GLY A 63 -23.74 1.45 -19.79
N LEU A 64 -22.53 1.88 -20.17
CA LEU A 64 -21.32 1.06 -20.14
C LEU A 64 -20.67 1.12 -18.75
N PRO A 65 -19.90 0.09 -18.37
CA PRO A 65 -19.04 0.15 -17.20
C PRO A 65 -18.14 1.39 -17.28
N HIS A 66 -18.18 2.22 -16.25
CA HIS A 66 -17.44 3.47 -16.15
C HIS A 66 -16.87 3.62 -14.73
N ARG A 67 -15.97 4.58 -14.59
CA ARG A 67 -15.28 4.91 -13.35
C ARG A 67 -15.92 6.14 -12.72
N TRP A 68 -16.35 6.03 -11.47
CA TRP A 68 -16.82 7.16 -10.70
C TRP A 68 -15.67 8.02 -10.19
N ASN A 69 -15.81 9.33 -10.32
CA ASN A 69 -14.80 10.25 -9.82
C ASN A 69 -15.00 10.49 -8.31
N ASN A 70 -14.11 9.93 -7.50
CA ASN A 70 -14.13 10.09 -6.05
C ASN A 70 -13.03 11.05 -5.57
N ALA A 71 -13.34 11.85 -4.56
CA ALA A 71 -12.38 12.79 -3.96
C ALA A 71 -11.26 12.05 -3.24
N ARG A 72 -10.01 12.42 -3.55
CA ARG A 72 -8.78 11.78 -3.06
C ARG A 72 -7.80 12.84 -2.57
N PHE A 73 -6.61 12.38 -2.18
CA PHE A 73 -5.50 13.23 -1.83
C PHE A 73 -4.35 13.06 -2.81
N ALA A 74 -3.69 14.17 -3.14
CA ALA A 74 -2.35 14.17 -3.69
C ALA A 74 -1.33 14.36 -2.57
N VAL A 75 -0.26 13.58 -2.61
CA VAL A 75 0.88 13.75 -1.69
C VAL A 75 1.74 14.90 -2.18
N GLU A 76 1.84 15.94 -1.38
CA GLU A 76 2.73 17.07 -1.66
C GLU A 76 4.14 16.79 -1.14
N ARG A 77 4.24 16.18 0.04
CA ARG A 77 5.53 15.91 0.67
C ARG A 77 5.42 14.85 1.75
N VAL A 78 6.42 13.99 1.81
CA VAL A 78 6.69 13.11 2.97
C VAL A 78 8.02 13.54 3.57
N VAL A 79 8.03 13.88 4.86
CA VAL A 79 9.25 14.18 5.61
C VAL A 79 9.32 13.25 6.80
N ILE A 80 10.45 12.59 6.95
CA ILE A 80 10.75 11.80 8.14
C ILE A 80 11.90 12.46 8.87
N THR A 81 11.69 12.63 10.17
CA THR A 81 12.69 13.09 11.12
C THR A 81 12.75 12.09 12.27
N ARG A 82 13.57 12.38 13.27
CA ARG A 82 13.70 11.57 14.48
C ARG A 82 13.64 12.45 15.71
N THR A 83 13.09 11.94 16.80
CA THR A 83 13.14 12.63 18.10
C THR A 83 14.60 12.79 18.56
N HIS A 84 14.88 13.86 19.30
CA HIS A 84 16.26 14.25 19.61
C HIS A 84 17.03 13.24 20.48
N LEU A 85 16.34 12.49 21.34
CA LEU A 85 16.98 11.61 22.32
C LEU A 85 16.87 10.13 21.98
N ALA A 86 15.67 9.66 21.63
CA ALA A 86 15.39 8.25 21.40
C ALA A 86 15.42 7.86 19.91
N GLU A 87 15.69 8.83 19.04
CA GLU A 87 15.71 8.66 17.59
C GLU A 87 14.46 7.97 17.03
N VAL A 88 13.31 8.20 17.68
CA VAL A 88 12.01 7.65 17.28
C VAL A 88 11.54 8.37 16.02
N PRO A 89 11.09 7.66 14.97
CA PRO A 89 10.67 8.27 13.72
C PRO A 89 9.45 9.18 13.92
N VAL A 90 9.52 10.39 13.37
CA VAL A 90 8.42 11.36 13.31
C VAL A 90 8.14 11.68 11.85
N VAL A 91 6.91 11.45 11.42
CA VAL A 91 6.48 11.56 10.02
C VAL A 91 5.58 12.77 9.85
N SER A 92 5.91 13.62 8.88
CA SER A 92 5.07 14.71 8.42
C SER A 92 4.63 14.45 6.98
N LEU A 93 3.34 14.21 6.79
CA LEU A 93 2.70 13.96 5.50
C LEU A 93 1.86 15.19 5.11
N ALA A 94 2.28 15.90 4.06
CA ALA A 94 1.50 17.01 3.49
C ALA A 94 0.64 16.51 2.33
N VAL A 95 -0.66 16.75 2.38
CA VAL A 95 -1.63 16.34 1.36
C VAL A 95 -2.50 17.49 0.87
N ARG A 96 -2.95 17.37 -0.37
CA ARG A 96 -3.75 18.37 -1.10
C ARG A 96 -4.91 17.73 -1.83
N ASP A 97 -5.88 18.52 -2.28
CA ASP A 97 -6.99 17.99 -3.04
C ASP A 97 -6.52 17.37 -4.36
N ALA A 98 -7.06 16.18 -4.63
CA ALA A 98 -7.03 15.50 -5.90
C ALA A 98 -8.33 14.70 -6.04
N ASP A 99 -8.52 14.04 -7.17
CA ASP A 99 -9.59 13.07 -7.33
C ASP A 99 -9.12 11.83 -8.10
N TYR A 100 -10.03 10.88 -8.27
CA TYR A 100 -9.71 9.64 -8.97
C TYR A 100 -9.28 9.89 -10.41
N PHE A 101 -9.87 10.87 -11.10
CA PHE A 101 -9.47 11.20 -12.47
C PHE A 101 -8.08 11.84 -12.53
N ASP A 102 -7.66 12.58 -11.51
CA ASP A 102 -6.27 13.05 -11.39
C ASP A 102 -5.28 11.87 -11.26
N PHE A 103 -5.65 10.83 -10.50
CA PHE A 103 -4.89 9.58 -10.42
C PHE A 103 -4.83 8.84 -11.76
N LEU A 104 -5.96 8.66 -12.45
CA LEU A 104 -5.99 8.03 -13.77
C LEU A 104 -5.11 8.79 -14.78
N THR A 105 -5.12 10.12 -14.70
CA THR A 105 -4.34 11.01 -15.59
C THR A 105 -2.83 10.83 -15.41
N THR A 106 -2.39 10.42 -14.23
CA THR A 106 -0.96 10.32 -13.89
C THR A 106 -0.51 8.87 -13.79
N SER A 107 -0.80 8.18 -12.69
CA SER A 107 -0.30 6.82 -12.41
C SER A 107 -0.64 5.80 -13.51
N LEU A 108 -1.81 5.89 -14.17
CA LEU A 108 -2.15 4.99 -15.28
C LEU A 108 -1.63 5.44 -16.66
N ASN A 109 -1.08 6.65 -16.76
CA ASN A 109 -0.58 7.23 -18.00
C ASN A 109 0.91 7.63 -17.90
N LEU A 110 1.66 7.05 -16.95
CA LEU A 110 3.08 7.34 -16.76
C LEU A 110 3.92 7.15 -18.03
N ASP A 111 3.55 6.14 -18.82
CA ASP A 111 4.25 5.72 -20.03
C ASP A 111 3.60 6.27 -21.31
N ARG A 112 2.57 7.10 -21.18
CA ARG A 112 1.98 7.83 -22.32
C ARG A 112 2.96 8.89 -22.82
N ARG A 113 3.22 8.91 -24.12
CA ARG A 113 4.06 9.94 -24.75
C ARG A 113 3.37 11.29 -24.79
N GLN A 114 4.09 12.32 -24.38
CA GLN A 114 3.72 13.72 -24.53
C GLN A 114 4.14 14.26 -25.90
N LYS A 115 3.68 15.47 -26.24
CA LYS A 115 4.07 16.19 -27.48
C LYS A 115 5.58 16.42 -27.60
N ASN A 116 6.29 16.55 -26.48
CA ASN A 116 7.74 16.68 -26.45
C ASN A 116 8.50 15.36 -26.72
N GLY A 117 7.78 14.25 -26.94
CA GLY A 117 8.34 12.93 -27.21
C GLY A 117 8.67 12.10 -25.97
N LEU A 118 8.71 12.70 -24.78
CA LEU A 118 8.98 12.04 -23.50
C LEU A 118 7.70 11.55 -22.83
N THR A 119 7.81 10.49 -22.03
CA THR A 119 6.73 10.08 -21.11
C THR A 119 6.81 10.85 -19.79
N LEU A 120 5.74 10.81 -18.98
CA LEU A 120 5.77 11.38 -17.63
C LEU A 120 6.85 10.71 -16.77
N ARG A 121 7.00 9.39 -16.90
CA ARG A 121 8.06 8.63 -16.22
C ARG A 121 9.45 9.15 -16.58
N GLN A 122 9.74 9.30 -17.87
CA GLN A 122 11.03 9.80 -18.35
C GLN A 122 11.31 11.22 -17.86
N GLN A 123 10.31 12.10 -17.96
CA GLN A 123 10.49 13.52 -17.66
C GLN A 123 10.59 13.83 -16.16
N TYR A 124 9.83 13.11 -15.33
CA TYR A 124 9.69 13.45 -13.91
C TYR A 124 10.32 12.45 -12.94
N LEU A 125 10.53 11.18 -13.35
CA LEU A 125 10.95 10.10 -12.43
C LEU A 125 12.33 9.53 -12.75
N GLU A 126 12.70 9.34 -14.03
CA GLU A 126 13.95 8.67 -14.40
C GLU A 126 15.18 9.60 -14.36
N GLY A 127 14.97 10.91 -14.42
CA GLY A 127 16.03 11.94 -14.35
C GLY A 127 16.19 12.64 -13.01
N ASN A 128 15.31 12.40 -12.04
CA ASN A 128 15.30 13.03 -10.72
C ASN A 128 15.05 11.98 -9.63
N ASP A 129 15.04 12.38 -8.36
CA ASP A 129 14.51 11.52 -7.31
C ASP A 129 12.98 11.42 -7.47
N PRO A 130 12.40 10.21 -7.64
CA PRO A 130 10.95 10.03 -7.70
C PRO A 130 10.21 10.58 -6.48
N ALA A 131 10.85 10.68 -5.30
CA ALA A 131 10.25 11.28 -4.12
C ALA A 131 10.06 12.81 -4.24
N ASP A 132 10.80 13.46 -5.14
CA ASP A 132 10.74 14.90 -5.40
C ASP A 132 9.79 15.25 -6.57
N ALA A 133 9.06 14.26 -7.10
CA ALA A 133 8.09 14.49 -8.16
C ALA A 133 7.03 15.51 -7.73
N PRO A 134 6.55 16.37 -8.64
CA PRO A 134 5.57 17.39 -8.30
C PRO A 134 4.27 16.74 -7.79
N SER A 135 3.58 17.39 -6.86
CA SER A 135 2.41 16.82 -6.17
C SER A 135 1.30 16.31 -7.08
N TRP A 136 1.13 16.91 -8.26
CA TRP A 136 0.16 16.45 -9.26
C TRP A 136 0.49 15.08 -9.86
N MET A 137 1.72 14.57 -9.72
CA MET A 137 2.12 13.20 -10.07
C MET A 137 1.77 12.18 -8.97
N ASN A 138 1.52 12.62 -7.74
CA ASN A 138 1.32 11.79 -6.56
C ASN A 138 -0.15 11.74 -6.12
N CYS A 139 -1.10 11.58 -7.05
CA CYS A 139 -2.54 11.70 -6.80
C CYS A 139 -3.19 10.49 -6.08
N SER A 140 -2.41 9.75 -5.29
CA SER A 140 -2.86 8.62 -4.49
C SER A 140 -1.87 8.33 -3.36
N PHE A 141 -2.41 7.94 -2.21
CA PHE A 141 -1.66 7.41 -1.07
C PHE A 141 -2.32 6.10 -0.62
N GLY A 142 -1.60 4.99 -0.72
CA GLY A 142 -2.10 3.65 -0.38
C GLY A 142 -1.77 3.25 1.06
N ILE A 143 -2.73 2.61 1.72
CA ILE A 143 -2.57 1.92 3.00
C ILE A 143 -2.56 0.43 2.69
N ASN A 144 -1.48 -0.26 3.05
CA ASN A 144 -1.33 -1.68 2.78
C ASN A 144 -1.15 -2.42 4.09
N VAL A 145 -2.02 -3.38 4.37
CA VAL A 145 -2.05 -4.10 5.65
C VAL A 145 -1.71 -5.57 5.43
N ALA A 146 -0.72 -6.08 6.15
CA ALA A 146 -0.47 -7.51 6.30
C ALA A 146 -1.19 -8.02 7.55
N LEU A 147 -2.12 -8.96 7.38
CA LEU A 147 -2.94 -9.53 8.43
C LEU A 147 -2.41 -10.91 8.85
N GLU A 148 -2.19 -11.06 10.16
CA GLU A 148 -1.87 -12.32 10.83
C GLU A 148 -3.04 -12.76 11.72
N THR A 149 -3.51 -13.99 11.53
CA THR A 149 -4.52 -14.62 12.42
C THR A 149 -3.87 -15.18 13.67
N GLY A 150 -4.45 -14.90 14.84
CA GLY A 150 -3.83 -15.28 16.11
C GLY A 150 -4.09 -16.72 16.53
N LYS A 151 -5.22 -17.32 16.14
CA LYS A 151 -5.59 -18.67 16.60
C LYS A 151 -4.83 -19.79 15.91
N ASP A 152 -4.59 -19.65 14.61
CA ASP A 152 -3.93 -20.63 13.75
C ASP A 152 -2.62 -20.11 13.14
N GLY A 153 -2.24 -18.87 13.45
CA GLY A 153 -0.93 -18.32 13.07
C GLY A 153 -0.74 -18.22 11.57
N LYS A 154 -1.72 -17.70 10.83
CA LYS A 154 -1.66 -17.58 9.37
C LYS A 154 -1.45 -16.13 8.92
N MET A 155 -0.56 -15.94 7.95
CA MET A 155 -0.42 -14.71 7.17
C MET A 155 -1.36 -14.78 5.97
N LEU A 156 -2.20 -13.76 5.81
CA LEU A 156 -3.16 -13.67 4.70
C LEU A 156 -2.56 -12.92 3.50
N PHE A 157 -2.68 -13.50 2.31
CA PHE A 157 -2.38 -12.84 1.03
C PHE A 157 -3.67 -12.71 0.23
N SER A 158 -3.86 -11.55 -0.39
CA SER A 158 -5.03 -11.28 -1.24
C SER A 158 -4.59 -11.08 -2.68
N ARG A 159 -5.24 -11.75 -3.62
CA ARG A 159 -5.04 -11.52 -5.05
C ARG A 159 -6.13 -10.61 -5.57
N ARG A 160 -5.74 -9.50 -6.20
CA ARG A 160 -6.67 -8.57 -6.82
C ARG A 160 -7.40 -9.24 -7.96
N SER A 161 -8.70 -9.01 -8.09
CA SER A 161 -9.49 -9.57 -9.19
C SER A 161 -9.07 -8.96 -10.53
N ALA A 162 -9.31 -9.70 -11.61
CA ALA A 162 -9.07 -9.21 -12.97
C ALA A 162 -10.02 -8.06 -13.38
N GLN A 163 -11.08 -7.82 -12.58
CA GLN A 163 -12.05 -6.76 -12.84
C GLN A 163 -11.58 -5.40 -12.29
N VAL A 164 -10.60 -5.40 -11.39
CA VAL A 164 -10.05 -4.15 -10.86
C VAL A 164 -9.21 -3.46 -11.93
N ALA A 165 -9.46 -2.16 -12.11
CA ALA A 165 -8.72 -1.33 -13.04
C ALA A 165 -7.26 -1.15 -12.63
N GLY A 166 -6.38 -1.07 -13.64
CA GLY A 166 -4.98 -0.67 -13.48
C GLY A 166 -3.99 -1.82 -13.63
N PRO A 167 -2.68 -1.52 -13.53
CA PRO A 167 -1.60 -2.47 -13.83
C PRO A 167 -1.47 -3.61 -12.81
N ASN A 168 -2.21 -3.55 -11.70
CA ASN A 168 -2.15 -4.52 -10.62
C ASN A 168 -3.30 -5.56 -10.65
N SER A 169 -4.08 -5.62 -11.74
CA SER A 169 -5.10 -6.65 -11.93
C SER A 169 -4.49 -8.05 -11.88
N ALA A 170 -5.14 -9.00 -11.20
CA ALA A 170 -4.69 -10.40 -11.08
C ALA A 170 -3.33 -10.60 -10.39
N ARG A 171 -2.86 -9.63 -9.60
CA ARG A 171 -1.62 -9.71 -8.81
C ARG A 171 -1.89 -9.96 -7.33
N TRP A 172 -0.99 -10.69 -6.68
CA TRP A 172 -0.88 -10.78 -5.23
C TRP A 172 -0.53 -9.41 -4.64
N ASN A 173 -1.27 -9.03 -3.61
CA ASN A 173 -1.18 -7.75 -2.92
C ASN A 173 -1.11 -7.97 -1.40
N SER A 174 -1.16 -6.87 -0.64
CA SER A 174 -1.40 -6.91 0.80
C SER A 174 -2.70 -7.64 1.16
N SER A 175 -2.87 -8.03 2.42
CA SER A 175 -4.08 -8.69 2.91
C SER A 175 -5.31 -7.81 2.76
N ALA A 176 -5.16 -6.53 3.10
CA ALA A 176 -6.12 -5.46 2.80
C ALA A 176 -5.38 -4.25 2.20
N ASN A 177 -6.01 -3.53 1.28
CA ASN A 177 -5.45 -2.37 0.61
C ASN A 177 -6.47 -1.26 0.31
N GLU A 178 -6.29 -0.11 0.95
CA GLU A 178 -7.17 1.04 0.73
C GLU A 178 -6.39 2.31 0.36
N GLY A 179 -6.94 3.11 -0.55
CA GLY A 179 -6.48 4.45 -0.83
C GLY A 179 -7.07 5.48 0.14
N LEU A 180 -6.23 6.43 0.57
CA LEU A 180 -6.68 7.57 1.35
C LEU A 180 -7.70 8.40 0.54
N ALA A 181 -8.91 8.58 1.08
CA ALA A 181 -10.04 9.21 0.40
C ALA A 181 -10.72 10.27 1.28
N GLN A 182 -11.04 11.43 0.70
CA GLN A 182 -11.56 12.55 1.50
C GLN A 182 -12.90 12.25 2.17
N GLN A 183 -13.79 11.56 1.45
CA GLN A 183 -15.15 11.30 1.91
C GLN A 183 -15.20 10.42 3.17
N HIS A 184 -14.18 9.57 3.35
CA HIS A 184 -14.09 8.61 4.45
C HIS A 184 -13.10 9.06 5.52
N ASP A 185 -12.01 9.70 5.12
CA ASP A 185 -10.84 9.85 5.98
C ASP A 185 -10.55 11.31 6.38
N LEU A 186 -11.28 12.29 5.82
CA LEU A 186 -11.19 13.69 6.26
C LEU A 186 -12.22 13.97 7.37
N PRO A 187 -11.79 14.18 8.63
CA PRO A 187 -12.72 14.39 9.73
C PRO A 187 -13.47 15.72 9.60
N ARG A 188 -14.78 15.70 9.92
CA ARG A 188 -15.64 16.89 9.87
C ARG A 188 -15.44 17.85 11.05
N ASP A 189 -14.90 17.34 12.15
CA ASP A 189 -14.61 18.09 13.38
C ASP A 189 -13.26 18.85 13.30
N GLY A 190 -12.54 18.73 12.19
CA GLY A 190 -11.24 19.36 11.99
C GLY A 190 -10.08 18.62 12.65
N SER A 191 -10.30 17.43 13.23
CA SER A 191 -9.21 16.58 13.69
C SER A 191 -8.32 16.12 12.51
N PRO A 192 -7.03 15.80 12.75
CA PRO A 192 -6.15 15.34 11.68
C PRO A 192 -6.61 14.01 11.08
N VAL A 193 -6.30 13.80 9.80
CA VAL A 193 -6.46 12.51 9.13
C VAL A 193 -5.61 11.44 9.87
N SER A 194 -6.22 10.32 10.24
CA SER A 194 -5.53 9.18 10.87
C SER A 194 -5.31 8.06 9.86
N LEU A 195 -4.04 7.72 9.60
CA LEU A 195 -3.69 6.56 8.77
C LEU A 195 -4.09 5.23 9.43
N HIS A 196 -4.11 5.17 10.77
CA HIS A 196 -4.55 3.99 11.51
C HIS A 196 -6.06 3.76 11.35
N ALA A 197 -6.86 4.83 11.34
CA ALA A 197 -8.29 4.72 11.05
C ALA A 197 -8.54 4.16 9.63
N VAL A 198 -7.75 4.59 8.65
CA VAL A 198 -7.85 4.06 7.27
C VAL A 198 -7.42 2.60 7.20
N ALA A 199 -6.36 2.20 7.92
CA ALA A 199 -5.96 0.79 7.99
C ALA A 199 -7.06 -0.10 8.60
N ARG A 200 -7.75 0.39 9.65
CA ARG A 200 -8.92 -0.32 10.24
C ARG A 200 -10.09 -0.38 9.27
N ARG A 201 -10.33 0.69 8.52
CA ARG A 201 -11.35 0.71 7.47
C ARG A 201 -11.06 -0.32 6.38
N ALA A 202 -9.82 -0.40 5.88
CA ALA A 202 -9.41 -1.42 4.91
C ALA A 202 -9.69 -2.85 5.43
N LEU A 203 -9.31 -3.13 6.67
CA LEU A 203 -9.56 -4.42 7.32
C LEU A 203 -11.07 -4.74 7.45
N PHE A 204 -11.89 -3.74 7.73
CA PHE A 204 -13.34 -3.90 7.81
C PHE A 204 -13.96 -4.13 6.43
N GLU A 205 -13.66 -3.26 5.46
CA GLU A 205 -14.30 -3.23 4.13
C GLU A 205 -13.89 -4.41 3.25
N GLU A 206 -12.65 -4.90 3.36
CA GLU A 206 -12.14 -6.00 2.53
C GLU A 206 -12.13 -7.37 3.23
N LEU A 207 -12.03 -7.40 4.56
CA LEU A 207 -11.83 -8.66 5.30
C LEU A 207 -12.90 -8.92 6.38
N ALA A 208 -13.85 -8.00 6.58
CA ALA A 208 -14.83 -8.07 7.67
C ALA A 208 -14.20 -8.30 9.05
N VAL A 209 -13.05 -7.64 9.30
CA VAL A 209 -12.43 -7.53 10.62
C VAL A 209 -12.99 -6.28 11.29
N HIS A 210 -13.65 -6.47 12.43
CA HIS A 210 -14.37 -5.42 13.16
C HIS A 210 -13.55 -4.93 14.36
N ASP A 211 -13.89 -3.74 14.87
CA ASP A 211 -13.26 -3.18 16.08
C ASP A 211 -13.38 -4.10 17.31
N GLY A 212 -14.44 -4.90 17.38
CA GLY A 212 -14.67 -5.88 18.44
C GLY A 212 -13.70 -7.07 18.43
N ASP A 213 -12.94 -7.29 17.34
CA ASP A 213 -12.02 -8.43 17.21
C ASP A 213 -10.67 -8.21 17.93
N ARG A 214 -10.54 -7.09 18.65
CA ARG A 214 -9.33 -6.71 19.41
C ARG A 214 -8.07 -6.66 18.55
N THR A 215 -8.26 -6.26 17.30
CA THR A 215 -7.21 -6.16 16.29
C THR A 215 -6.13 -5.17 16.70
N ARG A 216 -4.89 -5.65 16.79
CA ARG A 216 -3.70 -4.82 16.96
C ARG A 216 -3.26 -4.35 15.58
N VAL A 217 -3.11 -3.05 15.39
CA VAL A 217 -2.70 -2.45 14.11
C VAL A 217 -1.48 -1.57 14.37
N GLU A 218 -0.38 -1.85 13.67
CA GLU A 218 0.92 -1.20 13.84
C GLU A 218 1.41 -0.65 12.49
N LEU A 219 1.72 0.64 12.41
CA LEU A 219 2.40 1.23 11.25
C LEU A 219 3.89 0.83 11.27
N LEU A 220 4.37 0.14 10.24
CA LEU A 220 5.74 -0.38 10.16
C LEU A 220 6.67 0.47 9.31
N GLY A 221 6.14 1.29 8.40
CA GLY A 221 6.97 2.05 7.48
C GLY A 221 6.22 2.69 6.33
N PHE A 222 6.99 3.30 5.44
CA PHE A 222 6.53 3.96 4.23
C PHE A 222 7.33 3.45 3.03
N GLY A 223 6.64 3.18 1.92
CA GLY A 223 7.23 2.79 0.66
C GLY A 223 6.82 3.72 -0.48
N LEU A 224 7.61 3.69 -1.54
CA LEU A 224 7.29 4.31 -2.82
C LEU A 224 7.25 3.22 -3.89
N ASP A 225 6.08 3.01 -4.48
CA ASP A 225 5.92 2.19 -5.67
C ASP A 225 6.60 2.90 -6.85
N LEU A 226 7.75 2.41 -7.30
CA LEU A 226 8.51 3.00 -8.40
C LEU A 226 7.91 2.66 -9.78
N VAL A 227 7.04 1.66 -9.86
CA VAL A 227 6.40 1.24 -11.10
C VAL A 227 5.20 2.13 -11.38
N ASN A 228 4.31 2.30 -10.40
CA ASN A 228 3.06 3.06 -10.54
C ASN A 228 3.15 4.49 -9.99
N HIS A 229 4.28 4.84 -9.36
CA HIS A 229 4.54 6.13 -8.71
C HIS A 229 3.44 6.48 -7.70
N GLN A 230 3.37 5.65 -6.65
CA GLN A 230 2.39 5.81 -5.57
C GLN A 230 3.07 5.66 -4.21
N TRP A 231 2.74 6.56 -3.30
CA TRP A 231 3.15 6.43 -1.90
C TRP A 231 2.33 5.36 -1.19
N ALA A 232 2.98 4.64 -0.30
CA ALA A 232 2.39 3.57 0.48
C ALA A 232 2.77 3.69 1.95
N ALA A 233 1.81 3.50 2.86
CA ALA A 233 2.06 3.14 4.25
C ALA A 233 1.92 1.62 4.42
N PHE A 234 2.78 1.04 5.24
CA PHE A 234 2.83 -0.40 5.52
C PHE A 234 2.39 -0.67 6.95
N PHE A 235 1.32 -1.42 7.12
CA PHE A 235 0.76 -1.79 8.41
C PHE A 235 0.84 -3.29 8.63
N ARG A 236 1.07 -3.70 9.87
CA ARG A 236 0.77 -5.06 10.33
C ARG A 236 -0.49 -5.04 11.17
N ALA A 237 -1.36 -6.01 10.95
CA ALA A 237 -2.52 -6.27 11.76
C ALA A 237 -2.46 -7.68 12.34
N VAL A 238 -2.80 -7.84 13.61
CA VAL A 238 -2.94 -9.15 14.26
C VAL A 238 -4.34 -9.25 14.84
N VAL A 239 -5.09 -10.28 14.43
CA VAL A 239 -6.43 -10.59 14.94
C VAL A 239 -6.36 -11.78 15.90
N PRO A 240 -6.17 -11.54 17.22
CA PRO A 240 -5.81 -12.59 18.17
C PRO A 240 -6.85 -13.70 18.29
N GLU A 241 -8.13 -13.38 18.07
CA GLU A 241 -9.26 -14.29 18.33
C GLU A 241 -9.86 -14.89 17.04
N LEU A 242 -9.28 -14.61 15.87
CA LEU A 242 -9.73 -15.14 14.59
C LEU A 242 -8.73 -16.15 14.02
N ASP A 243 -9.28 -17.11 13.27
CA ASP A 243 -8.58 -18.08 12.43
C ASP A 243 -9.08 -17.96 10.98
N GLU A 244 -8.45 -18.68 10.06
CA GLU A 244 -8.88 -18.76 8.66
C GLU A 244 -10.36 -19.19 8.50
N PRO A 245 -10.84 -20.29 9.13
CA PRO A 245 -12.24 -20.69 9.01
C PRO A 245 -13.24 -19.61 9.42
N ALA A 246 -12.97 -18.87 10.50
CA ALA A 246 -13.83 -17.78 10.96
C ALA A 246 -13.90 -16.64 9.94
N LEU A 247 -12.76 -16.22 9.38
CA LEU A 247 -12.71 -15.19 8.34
C LEU A 247 -13.47 -15.63 7.09
N ARG A 248 -13.19 -16.84 6.59
CA ARG A 248 -13.90 -17.39 5.43
C ARG A 248 -15.40 -17.46 5.66
N LEU A 249 -15.83 -17.86 6.86
CA LEU A 249 -17.26 -17.89 7.22
C LEU A 249 -17.88 -16.50 7.17
N ARG A 250 -17.20 -15.46 7.67
CA ARG A 250 -17.67 -14.07 7.54
C ARG A 250 -17.83 -13.67 6.08
N TRP A 251 -16.86 -14.02 5.23
CA TRP A 251 -16.92 -13.68 3.80
C TRP A 251 -18.05 -14.37 3.04
N THR A 252 -18.54 -15.51 3.53
CA THR A 252 -19.76 -16.12 2.96
C THR A 252 -21.02 -15.28 3.22
N ARG A 253 -21.02 -14.44 4.26
CA ARG A 253 -22.13 -13.56 4.64
C ARG A 253 -22.08 -12.18 3.99
N GLY A 254 -21.03 -11.90 3.22
CA GLY A 254 -20.83 -10.63 2.52
C GLY A 254 -19.71 -9.80 3.14
N VAL A 255 -19.04 -9.05 2.27
CA VAL A 255 -17.96 -8.10 2.55
C VAL A 255 -18.16 -6.96 1.55
N THR A 256 -17.97 -5.71 1.95
CA THR A 256 -18.22 -4.52 1.12
C THR A 256 -17.51 -4.65 -0.23
N ASP A 257 -16.22 -4.94 -0.20
CA ASP A 257 -15.35 -4.96 -1.38
C ASP A 257 -14.96 -6.38 -1.81
N LYS A 258 -15.88 -7.34 -1.62
CA LYS A 258 -15.67 -8.75 -2.00
C LYS A 258 -15.26 -8.94 -3.46
N TRP A 259 -15.67 -8.05 -4.35
CA TRP A 259 -15.40 -8.12 -5.79
C TRP A 259 -13.96 -7.69 -6.15
N GLU A 260 -13.28 -6.95 -5.28
CA GLU A 260 -11.93 -6.45 -5.53
C GLU A 260 -10.86 -7.55 -5.47
N HIS A 261 -11.18 -8.67 -4.80
CA HIS A 261 -10.28 -9.80 -4.62
C HIS A 261 -10.91 -11.08 -5.16
N ASP A 262 -10.13 -11.86 -5.90
CA ASP A 262 -10.61 -13.13 -6.48
C ASP A 262 -10.01 -14.37 -5.79
N ARG A 263 -8.98 -14.19 -4.95
CA ARG A 263 -8.33 -15.28 -4.21
C ARG A 263 -7.73 -14.78 -2.91
N PHE A 264 -7.81 -15.62 -1.89
CA PHE A 264 -7.18 -15.44 -0.58
C PHE A 264 -6.37 -16.68 -0.23
N GLU A 265 -5.11 -16.50 0.13
CA GLU A 265 -4.20 -17.56 0.58
C GLU A 265 -3.79 -17.32 2.02
N PHE A 266 -3.87 -18.38 2.83
CA PHE A 266 -3.46 -18.38 4.23
C PHE A 266 -2.22 -19.25 4.34
N VAL A 267 -1.08 -18.60 4.57
CA VAL A 267 0.23 -19.25 4.70
C VAL A 267 0.61 -19.23 6.17
N ASP A 268 1.37 -20.22 6.68
CA ASP A 268 1.88 -20.14 8.05
C ASP A 268 2.68 -18.83 8.24
N ALA A 269 2.41 -18.11 9.34
CA ALA A 269 3.00 -16.80 9.63
C ALA A 269 4.45 -16.89 10.16
N ASP A 270 5.19 -17.87 9.66
CA ASP A 270 6.62 -18.01 9.87
C ASP A 270 7.39 -17.54 8.61
N PRO A 271 8.65 -17.10 8.77
CA PRO A 271 9.42 -16.58 7.65
C PRO A 271 9.65 -17.56 6.51
N GLU A 272 9.86 -18.86 6.78
CA GLU A 272 10.16 -19.83 5.72
C GLU A 272 8.94 -20.06 4.83
N SER A 273 7.75 -20.19 5.43
CA SER A 273 6.49 -20.38 4.70
C SER A 273 6.12 -19.14 3.87
N VAL A 274 6.20 -17.94 4.46
CA VAL A 274 5.91 -16.69 3.74
C VAL A 274 6.91 -16.43 2.62
N PHE A 275 8.21 -16.57 2.86
CA PHE A 275 9.21 -16.41 1.80
C PHE A 275 9.11 -17.49 0.73
N GLY A 276 8.77 -18.73 1.12
CA GLY A 276 8.48 -19.81 0.18
C GLY A 276 7.35 -19.42 -0.77
N PHE A 277 6.23 -18.93 -0.24
CA PHE A 277 5.11 -18.46 -1.05
C PHE A 277 5.50 -17.31 -1.99
N ILE A 278 6.26 -16.32 -1.50
CA ILE A 278 6.76 -15.20 -2.34
C ILE A 278 7.66 -15.72 -3.46
N ALA A 279 8.56 -16.66 -3.16
CA ALA A 279 9.50 -17.21 -4.13
C ALA A 279 8.84 -18.11 -5.19
N ASP A 280 7.78 -18.84 -4.81
CA ASP A 280 7.08 -19.78 -5.69
C ASP A 280 6.21 -19.08 -6.73
N GLU A 281 5.84 -17.82 -6.49
CA GLU A 281 5.12 -16.98 -7.45
C GLU A 281 6.10 -16.16 -8.32
N PRO A 282 5.82 -16.00 -9.63
CA PRO A 282 6.60 -15.12 -10.51
C PRO A 282 6.59 -13.66 -10.03
N GLU A 283 7.67 -12.91 -10.29
CA GLU A 283 7.82 -11.50 -9.88
C GLU A 283 6.66 -10.62 -10.38
N GLU A 284 6.21 -10.86 -11.62
CA GLU A 284 5.19 -10.05 -12.29
C GLU A 284 3.79 -10.28 -11.72
N ARG A 285 3.62 -11.31 -10.89
CA ARG A 285 2.40 -11.60 -10.15
C ARG A 285 2.31 -10.84 -8.83
N TRP A 286 3.33 -10.10 -8.42
CA TRP A 286 3.29 -9.29 -7.21
C TRP A 286 3.01 -7.83 -7.52
N THR A 287 2.19 -7.18 -6.70
CA THR A 287 2.19 -5.71 -6.68
C THR A 287 3.56 -5.23 -6.20
N PRO A 288 4.05 -4.06 -6.69
CA PRO A 288 5.42 -3.61 -6.43
C PRO A 288 5.84 -3.59 -4.95
N CYS A 289 4.90 -3.25 -4.06
CA CYS A 289 5.16 -3.06 -2.63
C CYS A 289 4.76 -4.24 -1.73
N ALA A 290 3.98 -5.22 -2.22
CA ALA A 290 3.48 -6.30 -1.36
C ALA A 290 4.60 -7.13 -0.71
N PRO A 291 5.65 -7.59 -1.44
CA PRO A 291 6.70 -8.38 -0.81
C PRO A 291 7.45 -7.63 0.30
N ALA A 292 7.67 -6.31 0.13
CA ALA A 292 8.30 -5.48 1.15
C ALA A 292 7.43 -5.38 2.42
N LEU A 293 6.12 -5.18 2.26
CA LEU A 293 5.17 -5.18 3.38
C LEU A 293 5.24 -6.48 4.20
N PHE A 294 5.17 -7.64 3.53
CA PHE A 294 5.17 -8.93 4.23
C PHE A 294 6.51 -9.21 4.92
N TYR A 295 7.63 -8.79 4.33
CA TYR A 295 8.93 -8.84 5.00
C TYR A 295 8.93 -8.03 6.30
N LEU A 296 8.47 -6.77 6.28
CA LEU A 296 8.42 -5.94 7.49
C LEU A 296 7.51 -6.56 8.56
N ALA A 297 6.37 -7.13 8.16
CA ALA A 297 5.46 -7.81 9.07
C ALA A 297 6.10 -9.05 9.74
N LEU A 298 6.86 -9.84 8.98
CA LEU A 298 7.64 -10.97 9.52
C LEU A 298 8.70 -10.51 10.52
N VAL A 299 9.46 -9.46 10.19
CA VAL A 299 10.46 -8.89 11.12
C VAL A 299 9.77 -8.44 12.39
N ARG A 300 8.64 -7.75 12.29
CA ARG A 300 7.88 -7.30 13.46
C ARG A 300 7.44 -8.46 14.33
N GLY A 301 6.85 -9.50 13.74
CA GLY A 301 6.45 -10.72 14.46
C GLY A 301 7.63 -11.43 15.12
N ALA A 302 8.79 -11.49 14.46
CA ALA A 302 10.01 -12.08 15.02
C ALA A 302 10.54 -11.28 16.22
N VAL A 303 10.53 -9.95 16.15
CA VAL A 303 10.90 -9.07 17.27
C VAL A 303 9.95 -9.23 18.46
N GLU A 304 8.63 -9.31 18.22
CA GLU A 304 7.67 -9.60 19.29
C GLU A 304 7.95 -10.93 19.99
N ARG A 305 8.21 -12.00 19.22
CA ARG A 305 8.57 -13.31 19.77
C ARG A 305 9.89 -13.30 20.55
N ALA A 306 10.81 -12.41 20.18
CA ALA A 306 12.06 -12.18 20.89
C ALA A 306 11.91 -11.22 22.10
N GLY A 307 10.68 -10.90 22.53
CA GLY A 307 10.43 -10.04 23.69
C GLY A 307 10.74 -8.55 23.43
N GLY A 308 10.68 -8.13 22.17
CA GLY A 308 10.98 -6.76 21.76
C GLY A 308 12.44 -6.51 21.36
N ASP A 309 13.30 -7.54 21.33
CA ASP A 309 14.68 -7.42 20.87
C ASP A 309 14.74 -7.24 19.33
N PRO A 310 15.26 -6.10 18.81
CA PRO A 310 15.43 -5.87 17.38
C PRO A 310 16.27 -6.95 16.67
N ALA A 311 17.14 -7.65 17.39
CA ALA A 311 17.92 -8.77 16.85
C ALA A 311 17.05 -9.94 16.38
N GLY A 312 15.76 -10.00 16.76
CA GLY A 312 14.78 -10.92 16.19
C GLY A 312 14.71 -10.89 14.66
N ARG A 313 15.07 -9.75 14.04
CA ARG A 313 15.22 -9.61 12.59
C ARG A 313 16.17 -10.65 11.96
N PHE A 314 17.25 -11.02 12.65
CA PHE A 314 18.23 -11.95 12.09
C PHE A 314 17.66 -13.35 11.84
N ALA A 315 16.63 -13.76 12.59
CA ALA A 315 15.93 -15.03 12.33
C ALA A 315 15.19 -15.00 10.98
N VAL A 316 14.64 -13.84 10.61
CA VAL A 316 13.97 -13.64 9.32
C VAL A 316 14.99 -13.68 8.17
N GLU A 317 16.12 -12.98 8.33
CA GLU A 317 17.19 -12.98 7.32
C GLU A 317 17.81 -14.37 7.11
N GLN A 318 17.94 -15.17 8.18
CA GLN A 318 18.42 -16.55 8.10
C GLN A 318 17.42 -17.44 7.34
N ALA A 319 16.13 -17.30 7.64
CA ALA A 319 15.08 -18.05 6.94
C ALA A 319 15.02 -17.68 5.44
N GLU A 320 15.16 -16.40 5.09
CA GLU A 320 15.24 -15.96 3.70
C GLU A 320 16.43 -16.62 2.96
N ARG A 321 17.63 -16.59 3.55
CA ARG A 321 18.82 -17.25 2.98
C ARG A 321 18.61 -18.75 2.80
N LYS A 322 17.95 -19.39 3.75
CA LYS A 322 17.60 -20.81 3.67
C LYS A 322 16.64 -21.08 2.50
N VAL A 323 15.56 -20.30 2.38
CA VAL A 323 14.60 -20.41 1.28
C VAL A 323 15.27 -20.21 -0.08
N MET A 324 16.17 -19.24 -0.18
CA MET A 324 16.96 -19.02 -1.40
C MET A 324 17.86 -20.21 -1.72
N SER A 325 18.61 -20.71 -0.73
CA SER A 325 19.48 -21.87 -0.88
C SER A 325 18.71 -23.12 -1.31
N ASP A 326 17.56 -23.38 -0.70
CA ASP A 326 16.72 -24.56 -0.97
C ASP A 326 16.09 -24.50 -2.39
N ARG A 327 15.96 -23.29 -2.97
CA ARG A 327 15.40 -23.05 -4.31
C ARG A 327 16.45 -22.74 -5.39
N GLY A 328 17.72 -22.62 -5.02
CA GLY A 328 18.80 -22.25 -5.93
C GLY A 328 18.68 -20.82 -6.50
N LEU A 329 18.21 -19.87 -5.66
CA LEU A 329 18.05 -18.45 -5.99
C LEU A 329 19.25 -17.60 -5.58
#